data_AF-A0A8C1ETC3-F1
#
_entry.id   AF-A0A8C1ETC3-F1
#
_cell.length_a   1.000
_cell.length_b   1.000
_cell.length_c   1.000
_cell.angle_alpha   90.00
_cell.angle_beta   90.00
_cell.angle_gamma   90.00
#
_symmetry.space_group_name_H-M   'P 1'
#
loop_
_entity.id
_entity.type
_entity.pdbx_description
1 polymer ?
#
loop_
_entity_poly.entity_id
_entity_poly.type
_entity_poly.pdbx_seq_one_letter_code
_entity_poly.pdbx_strand_id
1 'polypeptide(L)'
;MMNCLSVCSDEISVKMGEELKLDVLLSNTKKVVHQNKISTEWTEVWKRRAGVRSDQLTVRDGNLTINALTVTDAGTYRVLDFDDEILITVTVTVFSLLILARDSQQ
;
A
#
# COMPACT_ATOMS: atom_id res chain seq x y z
N MET A 1 -8.30 -10.09 -8.16
CA MET A 1 -7.75 -10.97 -7.11
C MET A 1 -6.26 -11.08 -7.38
N MET A 2 -5.42 -10.55 -6.49
CA MET A 2 -3.99 -10.83 -6.52
C MET A 2 -3.80 -12.23 -5.94
N ASN A 3 -3.62 -13.23 -6.80
CA ASN A 3 -3.57 -14.63 -6.41
C ASN A 3 -2.13 -15.11 -6.54
N CYS A 4 -1.37 -15.13 -5.45
CA CYS A 4 0.03 -15.50 -5.53
C CYS A 4 0.48 -16.21 -4.24
N LEU A 5 0.85 -17.50 -4.40
CA LEU A 5 1.24 -18.48 -3.38
C LEU A 5 2.79 -18.54 -3.21
N SER A 6 3.50 -17.49 -3.63
CA SER A 6 4.95 -17.29 -3.59
C SER A 6 5.21 -15.82 -3.24
N VAL A 7 6.44 -15.39 -2.90
CA VAL A 7 6.73 -13.95 -2.71
C VAL A 7 6.36 -13.18 -3.97
N CYS A 8 5.34 -12.32 -3.89
CA CYS A 8 4.86 -11.51 -5.02
C CYS A 8 5.41 -10.09 -4.86
N SER A 9 6.00 -9.57 -5.93
CA SER A 9 6.37 -8.15 -6.02
C SER A 9 5.49 -7.50 -7.08
N ASP A 10 4.58 -6.62 -6.66
CA ASP A 10 3.68 -5.89 -7.56
C ASP A 10 3.99 -4.40 -7.56
N GLU A 11 3.80 -3.75 -8.70
CA GLU A 11 3.87 -2.29 -8.83
C GLU A 11 2.49 -1.74 -9.23
N ILE A 12 2.01 -0.75 -8.50
CA ILE A 12 0.70 -0.13 -8.72
C ILE A 12 0.88 1.38 -8.86
N SER A 13 0.31 1.96 -9.92
CA SER A 13 0.24 3.41 -10.10
C SER A 13 -1.19 3.90 -9.97
N VAL A 14 -1.42 4.85 -9.07
CA VAL A 14 -2.77 5.37 -8.78
C VAL A 14 -2.74 6.90 -8.72
N LYS A 15 -3.85 7.52 -9.10
CA LYS A 15 -3.99 8.97 -9.06
C LYS A 15 -4.16 9.45 -7.61
N MET A 16 -3.56 10.59 -7.28
CA MET A 16 -3.70 11.23 -5.98
C MET A 16 -5.16 11.51 -5.64
N GLY A 17 -5.54 11.25 -4.39
CA GLY A 17 -6.90 11.43 -3.86
C GLY A 17 -7.84 10.25 -4.11
N GLU A 18 -7.47 9.29 -4.96
CA GLU A 18 -8.29 8.09 -5.19
C GLU A 18 -8.08 7.05 -4.06
N GLU A 19 -9.07 6.18 -3.89
CA GLU A 19 -9.00 5.02 -3.00
C GLU A 19 -8.12 3.93 -3.62
N LEU A 20 -7.29 3.26 -2.80
CA LEU A 20 -6.54 2.07 -3.20
C LEU A 20 -6.84 0.91 -2.25
N LYS A 21 -7.32 -0.20 -2.82
CA LYS A 21 -7.55 -1.47 -2.13
C LYS A 21 -6.35 -2.41 -2.36
N LEU A 22 -5.70 -2.82 -1.27
CA LEU A 22 -4.62 -3.80 -1.26
C LEU A 22 -5.15 -5.16 -0.77
N ASP A 23 -5.19 -6.13 -1.68
CA ASP A 23 -5.63 -7.51 -1.42
C ASP A 23 -4.51 -8.34 -0.80
N VAL A 24 -4.14 -7.96 0.42
CA VAL A 24 -2.87 -8.38 1.04
C VAL A 24 -3.02 -9.04 2.41
N LEU A 25 -4.23 -9.08 2.98
CA LEU A 25 -4.46 -9.65 4.31
C LEU A 25 -4.80 -11.15 4.21
N LEU A 26 -3.76 -11.95 3.98
CA LEU A 26 -3.83 -13.41 3.94
C LEU A 26 -4.14 -14.02 5.32
N SER A 27 -4.44 -15.32 5.35
CA SER A 27 -4.74 -16.06 6.59
C SER A 27 -3.58 -16.05 7.61
N ASN A 28 -2.33 -16.04 7.13
CA ASN A 28 -1.12 -16.02 7.95
C ASN A 28 -0.49 -14.62 8.15
N THR A 29 -1.05 -13.55 7.56
CA THR A 29 -0.50 -12.19 7.74
C THR A 29 -0.57 -11.73 9.21
N LYS A 30 0.55 -11.35 9.82
CA LYS A 30 0.60 -10.76 11.17
C LYS A 30 0.50 -9.24 11.13
N LYS A 31 1.26 -8.60 10.23
CA LYS A 31 1.36 -7.14 10.12
C LYS A 31 1.65 -6.70 8.69
N VAL A 32 1.28 -5.45 8.38
CA VAL A 32 1.68 -4.76 7.16
C VAL A 32 2.53 -3.57 7.57
N VAL A 33 3.70 -3.45 6.95
CA VAL A 33 4.61 -2.33 7.15
C VAL A 33 4.74 -1.53 5.86
N HIS A 34 5.00 -0.23 6.02
CA HIS A 34 5.15 0.71 4.92
C HIS A 34 6.43 1.50 5.09
N GLN A 35 7.14 1.70 3.98
CA GLN A 35 8.24 2.61 3.85
C GLN A 35 7.89 3.58 2.72
N ASN A 36 7.73 4.85 3.06
CA ASN A 36 7.49 5.88 2.05
C ASN A 36 8.74 6.14 1.21
N LYS A 37 8.60 6.83 0.06
CA LYS A 37 9.71 7.06 -0.88
C LYS A 37 10.86 7.93 -0.35
N ILE A 38 10.66 8.66 0.74
CA ILE A 38 11.63 9.66 1.26
C ILE A 38 12.30 9.22 2.56
N SER A 39 11.89 8.10 3.15
CA SER A 39 12.40 7.58 4.41
C SER A 39 12.94 6.17 4.25
N THR A 40 13.95 5.82 5.05
CA THR A 40 14.44 4.45 5.19
C THR A 40 13.73 3.68 6.30
N GLU A 41 12.90 4.34 7.11
CA GLU A 41 12.17 3.72 8.21
C GLU A 41 10.95 2.93 7.74
N TRP A 42 10.72 1.77 8.37
CA TRP A 42 9.52 0.96 8.18
C TRP A 42 8.53 1.23 9.31
N THR A 43 7.29 1.53 8.93
CA THR A 43 6.21 1.86 9.85
C THR A 43 5.12 0.80 9.77
N GLU A 44 4.69 0.26 10.92
CA GLU A 44 3.50 -0.62 10.97
C GLU A 44 2.24 0.20 10.66
N VAL A 45 1.51 -0.18 9.61
CA VAL A 45 0.27 0.49 9.18
C VAL A 45 -0.97 -0.34 9.51
N TRP A 46 -0.79 -1.66 9.67
CA TRP A 46 -1.82 -2.57 10.12
C TRP A 46 -1.23 -3.76 10.88
N LYS A 47 -1.96 -4.27 11.87
CA LYS A 47 -1.62 -5.48 12.61
C LYS A 47 -2.86 -6.29 12.96
N ARG A 48 -2.81 -7.60 12.80
CA ARG A 48 -3.97 -8.51 12.93
C ARG A 48 -4.82 -8.29 14.19
N ARG A 49 -4.19 -8.04 15.34
CA ARG A 49 -4.91 -7.87 16.63
C ARG A 49 -5.08 -6.41 17.06
N ALA A 50 -4.44 -5.46 16.38
CA ALA A 50 -4.51 -4.03 16.73
C ALA A 50 -5.26 -3.20 15.69
N GLY A 51 -5.53 -3.74 14.51
CA GLY A 51 -6.18 -3.03 13.42
C GLY A 51 -5.22 -2.09 12.69
N VAL A 52 -5.77 -0.99 12.18
CA VAL A 52 -5.06 0.03 11.40
C VAL A 52 -4.43 1.09 12.30
N ARG A 53 -3.35 1.71 11.83
CA ARG A 53 -2.65 2.78 12.56
C ARG A 53 -3.32 4.15 12.46
N SER A 54 -4.11 4.41 11.41
CA SER A 54 -4.74 5.71 11.16
C SER A 54 -6.13 5.56 10.55
N ASP A 55 -6.96 6.59 10.71
CA ASP A 55 -8.33 6.64 10.16
C ASP A 55 -8.37 6.73 8.62
N GLN A 56 -7.24 7.07 7.99
CA GLN A 56 -7.06 7.04 6.54
C GLN A 56 -7.05 5.61 5.99
N LEU A 57 -6.77 4.63 6.86
CA LEU A 57 -6.71 3.22 6.53
C LEU A 57 -7.99 2.53 7.04
N THR A 58 -8.52 1.60 6.26
CA THR A 58 -9.62 0.75 6.70
C THR A 58 -9.36 -0.70 6.31
N VAL A 59 -9.99 -1.63 7.04
CA VAL A 59 -10.08 -3.02 6.61
C VAL A 59 -11.50 -3.26 6.11
N ARG A 60 -11.64 -3.55 4.82
CA ARG A 60 -12.94 -3.81 4.17
C ARG A 60 -12.81 -5.05 3.30
N ASP A 61 -13.76 -5.97 3.42
CA ASP A 61 -13.78 -7.24 2.68
C ASP A 61 -12.46 -8.04 2.79
N GLY A 62 -11.81 -8.02 3.96
CA GLY A 62 -10.52 -8.70 4.14
C GLY A 62 -9.34 -8.06 3.41
N ASN A 63 -9.44 -6.80 2.99
CA ASN A 63 -8.37 -6.06 2.32
C ASN A 63 -7.96 -4.85 3.16
N LEU A 64 -6.71 -4.38 2.98
CA LEU A 64 -6.27 -3.09 3.52
C LEU A 64 -6.57 -2.01 2.49
N THR A 65 -7.41 -1.04 2.85
CA THR A 65 -7.80 0.07 1.97
C THR A 65 -7.19 1.37 2.46
N ILE A 66 -6.58 2.13 1.54
CA ILE A 66 -6.16 3.52 1.74
C ILE A 66 -7.26 4.40 1.14
N ASN A 67 -8.00 5.12 1.98
CA ASN A 67 -9.25 5.79 1.58
C ASN A 67 -9.03 6.95 0.60
N ALA A 68 -7.90 7.66 0.71
CA ALA A 68 -7.52 8.74 -0.19
C ALA A 68 -6.00 8.83 -0.24
N LEU A 69 -5.40 8.48 -1.38
CA LEU A 69 -3.95 8.48 -1.54
C LEU A 69 -3.36 9.89 -1.53
N THR A 70 -2.28 10.04 -0.77
CA THR A 70 -1.42 11.23 -0.75
C THR A 70 -0.01 10.85 -1.20
N VAL A 71 0.85 11.86 -1.42
CA VAL A 71 2.25 11.63 -1.77
C VAL A 71 3.01 10.84 -0.70
N THR A 72 2.60 10.92 0.57
CA THR A 72 3.25 10.19 1.67
C THR A 72 2.87 8.72 1.72
N ASP A 73 1.75 8.33 1.10
CA ASP A 73 1.34 6.92 0.97
C ASP A 73 2.12 6.19 -0.12
N ALA A 74 2.69 6.93 -1.10
CA ALA A 74 3.57 6.35 -2.09
C ALA A 74 4.81 5.72 -1.42
N GLY A 75 5.21 4.55 -1.90
CA GLY A 75 6.30 3.78 -1.32
C GLY A 75 6.03 2.29 -1.34
N THR A 76 6.79 1.56 -0.53
CA THR A 76 6.77 0.10 -0.50
C THR A 76 6.00 -0.39 0.72
N TYR A 77 5.04 -1.27 0.48
CA TYR A 77 4.31 -2.02 1.49
C TYR A 77 4.83 -3.46 1.53
N ARG A 78 5.10 -3.97 2.73
CA ARG A 78 5.44 -5.37 2.94
C ARG A 78 4.47 -6.01 3.90
N VAL A 79 4.05 -7.21 3.52
CA VAL A 79 3.15 -8.06 4.29
C VAL A 79 4.01 -9.10 4.98
N LEU A 80 3.92 -9.16 6.30
CA LEU A 80 4.76 -10.00 7.13
C LEU A 80 3.91 -11.02 7.88
N ASP A 81 4.39 -12.25 7.96
CA ASP A 81 3.77 -13.32 8.72
C ASP A 81 4.17 -13.30 10.20
N PHE A 82 3.88 -14.38 10.92
CA PHE A 82 4.15 -14.47 12.36
C PHE A 82 5.64 -14.50 12.73
N ASP A 83 6.47 -15.02 11.83
CA ASP A 83 7.92 -15.14 11.96
C ASP A 83 8.64 -13.92 11.36
N ASP A 84 7.88 -12.90 10.96
CA ASP A 84 8.33 -11.70 10.28
C ASP A 84 8.96 -11.98 8.89
N GLU A 85 8.59 -13.10 8.25
CA GLU A 85 8.93 -13.39 6.86
C GLU A 85 8.02 -12.59 5.91
N ILE A 86 8.59 -12.17 4.77
CA ILE A 86 7.88 -11.37 3.76
C ILE A 86 7.03 -12.30 2.89
N LEU A 87 5.71 -12.10 2.93
CA LEU A 87 4.76 -12.80 2.08
C LEU A 87 4.54 -12.06 0.75
N ILE A 88 4.40 -10.73 0.80
CA ILE A 88 4.08 -9.88 -0.35
C ILE A 88 4.85 -8.56 -0.22
N THR A 89 5.33 -8.05 -1.34
CA THR A 89 5.83 -6.68 -1.50
C THR A 89 5.00 -5.95 -2.56
N VAL A 90 4.49 -4.75 -2.24
CA VAL A 90 3.77 -3.90 -3.18
C VAL A 90 4.41 -2.52 -3.20
N THR A 91 4.80 -2.03 -4.38
CA THR A 91 5.28 -0.67 -4.57
C THR A 91 4.17 0.19 -5.15
N VAL A 92 3.77 1.22 -4.41
CA VAL A 92 2.74 2.19 -4.82
C VAL A 92 3.41 3.47 -5.33
N THR A 93 3.03 3.88 -6.53
CA THR A 93 3.35 5.19 -7.09
C THR A 93 2.09 6.03 -7.20
N VAL A 94 2.17 7.27 -6.73
CA VAL A 94 1.06 8.24 -6.79
C VAL A 94 1.39 9.31 -7.82
N PHE A 95 0.45 9.61 -8.71
CA PHE A 95 0.59 10.68 -9.70
C PHE A 95 -0.54 11.72 -9.60
N SER A 96 -0.20 12.98 -9.87
CA SER A 96 -1.16 14.08 -9.96
C SER A 96 -1.50 14.33 -11.43
N LEU A 97 -2.79 14.37 -11.77
CA LEU A 97 -3.25 14.59 -13.15
C LEU A 97 -2.83 15.96 -13.73
N LEU A 98 -2.40 16.91 -12.88
CA LEU A 98 -2.05 18.27 -13.28
C LEU A 98 -0.75 18.39 -14.11
N ILE A 99 0.08 17.35 -14.20
CA ILE A 99 1.38 17.46 -14.92
C ILE A 99 1.23 17.29 -16.44
N LEU A 100 0.13 16.74 -16.96
CA LEU A 100 -0.03 16.51 -18.41
C LEU A 100 -0.74 17.65 -19.17
N ALA A 101 -1.21 18.70 -18.50
CA ALA A 101 -1.93 19.80 -19.16
C ALA A 101 -1.01 20.96 -19.62
N ARG A 102 0.32 20.78 -19.57
CA ARG A 102 1.29 21.83 -19.91
C ARG A 102 2.24 21.43 -21.03
N ASP A 103 1.73 20.74 -22.05
CA ASP A 103 2.39 20.59 -23.36
C ASP A 103 1.37 20.68 -24.51
N SER A 104 0.41 21.59 -24.37
CA SER A 104 -0.33 22.12 -25.51
C SER A 104 0.02 23.61 -25.64
N GLN A 105 0.52 23.96 -26.82
CA GLN A 105 1.05 25.27 -27.28
C GLN A 105 2.56 25.48 -27.12
N GLN A 106 3.33 24.87 -28.03
CA GLN A 106 4.45 25.55 -28.68
C GLN A 106 4.52 25.14 -30.14
#